data_AF-A0A4P5WN93-F1
#
_entry.id   AF-A0A4P5WN93-F1
#
_cell.length_a   1.000
_cell.length_b   1.000
_cell.length_c   1.000
_cell.angle_alpha   90.00
_cell.angle_beta   90.00
_cell.angle_gamma   90.00
#
_symmetry.space_group_name_H-M   'P 1'
#
loop_
_entity.id
_entity.type
_entity.pdbx_description
1 polymer ?
#
loop_
_entity_poly.entity_id
_entity_poly.type
_entity_poly.pdbx_seq_one_letter_code
_entity_poly.pdbx_strand_id
1 'polypeptide(L)' 'MTTQVRSCTKCFQLMWLTGEQYELLDETTIRAKCPHCGSAVRFSLVSQGENAAGPKMGH' A
#
# COMPACT_ATOMS: atom_id res chain seq x y z
N MET A 1 7.74 -1.05 -14.18
CA MET A 1 7.81 -1.38 -12.75
C MET A 1 6.84 -0.47 -12.01
N THR A 2 5.80 -1.02 -11.37
CA THR A 2 4.83 -0.21 -10.63
C THR A 2 5.30 -0.08 -9.18
N THR A 3 5.61 1.14 -8.76
CA THR A 3 5.95 1.46 -7.37
C THR A 3 4.69 1.96 -6.66
N GLN A 4 4.38 1.40 -5.49
CA GLN A 4 3.28 1.84 -4.65
C GLN A 4 3.82 2.53 -3.40
N VAL A 5 3.21 3.65 -3.01
CA VAL A 5 3.51 4.33 -1.75
C VAL A 5 2.46 3.95 -0.72
N ARG A 6 2.89 3.46 0.45
CA ARG A 6 2.01 3.04 1.55
C ARG A 6 2.56 3.53 2.89
N SER A 7 1.69 3.75 3.87
CA SER A 7 2.11 4.09 5.23
C SER A 7 2.14 2.84 6.11
N CYS A 8 3.25 2.60 6.82
CA CYS A 8 3.36 1.46 7.73
C CYS A 8 2.33 1.57 8.87
N THR A 9 1.52 0.54 9.12
CA THR A 9 0.56 0.53 10.24
C THR A 9 1.21 0.36 11.62
N LYS A 10 2.54 0.14 11.67
CA LYS A 10 3.30 -0.05 12.91
C LYS A 10 4.12 1.18 13.30
N CYS A 11 4.90 1.74 12.38
CA CYS A 11 5.75 2.90 12.65
C CYS A 11 5.26 4.19 11.96
N PHE A 12 4.17 4.13 11.20
CA PHE A 12 3.56 5.27 10.49
C PHE A 12 4.47 5.97 9.48
N GLN A 13 5.65 5.41 9.19
CA GLN A 13 6.55 5.90 8.16
C GLN A 13 6.07 5.51 6.77
N LEU A 14 6.36 6.36 5.79
CA LEU A 14 6.08 6.11 4.38
C LEU A 14 7.03 5.05 3.82
N MET A 15 6.48 4.16 3.01
CA MET A 15 7.15 3.03 2.40
C MET A 15 6.94 3.08 0.89
N TRP A 16 8.02 2.95 0.14
CA TRP A 16 8.00 2.79 -1.32
C TRP A 16 8.21 1.32 -1.61
N LEU A 17 7.16 0.66 -2.10
CA LEU A 17 7.14 -0.76 -2.36
C LEU A 17 7.16 -1.01 -3.87
N THR A 18 8.20 -1.67 -4.36
CA THR A 18 8.25 -2.22 -5.71
C THR A 18 7.53 -3.57 -5.76
N GLY A 19 7.18 -4.04 -6.96
CA GLY A 19 6.49 -5.33 -7.17
C GLY A 19 7.16 -6.54 -6.53
N GLU A 20 8.47 -6.49 -6.30
CA GLU A 20 9.26 -7.58 -5.68
C GLU A 20 9.31 -7.48 -4.15
N GLN A 21 8.94 -6.33 -3.58
CA GLN A 21 9.04 -6.05 -2.13
C GLN A 21 7.75 -6.39 -1.37
N TYR A 22 6.70 -6.80 -2.09
CA TYR A 22 5.45 -7.27 -1.50
C TYR A 22 5.00 -8.59 -2.12
N GLU A 23 4.39 -9.43 -1.29
CA GLU A 23 3.75 -10.68 -1.70
C GLU A 23 2.23 -10.48 -1.74
N LEU A 24 1.55 -11.05 -2.74
CA LEU A 24 0.10 -11.18 -2.74
C LEU A 24 -0.28 -12.32 -1.80
N LEU A 25 -1.04 -12.03 -0.75
CA LEU A 25 -1.62 -13.06 0.12
C LEU A 25 -2.94 -13.58 -0.43
N ASP A 26 -3.71 -12.70 -1.06
CA ASP A 26 -4.94 -13.01 -1.78
C ASP A 26 -5.14 -11.96 -2.90
N GLU A 27 -6.22 -12.07 -3.66
CA GLU A 27 -6.54 -11.16 -4.79
C GLU A 27 -6.62 -9.69 -4.40
N THR A 28 -6.85 -9.40 -3.11
CA THR A 28 -7.09 -8.05 -2.58
C THR A 28 -6.14 -7.65 -1.48
N THR A 29 -5.19 -8.49 -1.09
CA THR A 29 -4.31 -8.23 0.06
C THR A 29 -2.87 -8.51 -0.30
N ILE A 30 -2.02 -7.52 -0.04
CA ILE A 30 -0.56 -7.68 -0.11
C ILE A 30 0.04 -7.68 1.29
N ARG A 31 1.20 -8.32 1.43
CA ARG A 31 2.07 -8.24 2.59
C ARG A 31 3.43 -7.73 2.19
N ALA A 32 3.98 -6.82 2.97
CA ALA A 32 5.29 -6.25 2.73
C ALA A 32 6.07 -6.11 4.04
N LYS A 33 7.40 -6.13 3.94
CA LYS A 33 8.28 -5.83 5.09
C LYS A 33 8.57 -4.34 5.12
N CYS A 34 8.34 -3.69 6.26
CA CYS A 34 8.68 -2.29 6.44
C CYS A 34 10.20 -2.09 6.45
N PRO A 35 10.78 -1.23 5.59
CA PRO A 35 12.20 -0.94 5.60
C PRO A 35 12.65 -0.16 6.85
N HIS A 36 11.72 0.54 7.51
CA HIS A 36 12.03 1.38 8.68
C HIS A 36 12.01 0.62 10.00
N CYS A 37 11.00 -0.23 10.23
CA CYS A 37 10.82 -0.95 11.49
C CYS A 37 10.97 -2.47 11.37
N GLY A 38 11.23 -3.00 10.17
CA GLY A 38 11.36 -4.44 9.92
C GLY A 38 10.09 -5.26 10.07
N SER A 39 8.97 -4.65 10.51
CA SER A 39 7.69 -5.35 10.72
C SER A 39 7.08 -5.78 9.40
N ALA A 40 6.48 -6.98 9.39
CA ALA A 40 5.63 -7.41 8.29
C ALA A 40 4.23 -6.81 8.45
N VAL A 41 3.79 -6.06 7.45
CA VAL A 41 2.51 -5.35 7.42
C VAL A 41 1.67 -5.79 6.23
N ARG A 42 0.35 -5.78 6.39
CA ARG A 42 -0.61 -6.15 5.34
C ARG A 42 -1.36 -4.91 4.86
N PHE A 43 -1.63 -4.84 3.57
CA PHE A 43 -2.39 -3.77 2.95
C PHE A 43 -3.43 -4.36 2.01
N SER A 44 -4.65 -3.84 2.05
CA SER A 44 -5.62 -4.12 1.02
C SER A 44 -5.28 -3.35 -0.25
N LEU A 45 -5.17 -4.06 -1.36
CA LEU A 45 -5.23 -3.50 -2.70
C LEU A 45 -6.64 -2.97 -2.87
N VAL A 46 -6.79 -1.65 -2.76
CA VAL A 46 -7.97 -0.99 -3.32
C VAL A 46 -7.96 -1.29 -4.81
N SER A 47 -8.94 -2.07 -5.27
CA SER A 47 -9.31 -2.14 -6.68
C SER A 47 -9.38 -0.70 -7.18
N GLN A 48 -8.71 -0.42 -8.29
CA GLN A 48 -8.67 0.90 -8.93
C GLN A 48 -10.10 1.44 -9.08
N GLY A 49 -10.57 2.26 -8.13
CA GLY A 49 -12.01 2.53 -8.01
C GLY A 49 -12.42 3.50 -6.91
N GLU A 50 -11.96 3.36 -5.66
CA GLU A 50 -12.41 4.27 -4.59
C GLU A 50 -11.48 5.49 -4.38
N ASN A 51 -10.16 5.31 -4.47
CA ASN A 51 -9.19 6.42 -4.33
C ASN A 51 -8.81 7.10 -5.65
N ALA A 52 -9.34 6.62 -6.79
CA ALA A 52 -9.15 7.26 -8.10
C ALA A 52 -10.19 8.38 -8.35
N ALA A 53 -11.22 8.46 -7.52
CA ALA A 53 -12.01 9.68 -7.40
C ALA A 53 -11.16 10.67 -6.59
N GLY A 54 -10.41 11.52 -7.30
CA GLY A 54 -9.90 12.76 -6.72
C GLY A 54 -11.01 13.53 -5.99
N PRO A 55 -10.68 14.55 -5.17
CA PRO A 55 -11.70 15.27 -4.41
C PRO A 55 -12.86 15.61 -5.34
N LYS A 56 -14.07 15.12 -5.00
CA LYS A 56 -15.30 15.61 -5.62
C LYS A 56 -15.31 17.09 -5.30
N MET A 57 -14.83 17.94 -6.21
CA MET A 57 -14.93 19.39 -6.05
C MET A 57 -16.41 19.70 -6.05
N GLY A 58 -16.98 19.75 -4.85
CA GLY A 58 -18.34 20.13 -4.62
C GLY A 58 -18.47 21.62 -4.86
N HIS A 59 -19.39 21.96 -5.78
CA HIS A 59 -20.03 23.25 -6.03
C HIS A 59 -19.15 24.46 -6.35
#